data_AF-A0A841R6M9-F1
#
_entry.id   AF-A0A841R6M9-F1
#
_cell.length_a   1.000
_cell.length_b   1.000
_cell.length_c   1.000
_cell.angle_alpha   90.00
_cell.angle_beta   90.00
_cell.angle_gamma   90.00
#
_symmetry.space_group_name_H-M   'P 1'
#
loop_
_entity.id
_entity.type
_entity.pdbx_description
1 polymer ?
#
loop_
_entity_poly.entity_id
_entity_poly.type
_entity_poly.pdbx_seq_one_letter_code
_entity_poly.pdbx_strand_id
1 'polypeptide(L)'
;MNRKVTLLAAGIPALMFILSLIAFVINTRIAEGKPRIIEMTPHTVSRGEQLTISGRNFGEAKDSSRIFLSSLDLLSRYIDSWNDREIVITIPEKANSGLLTIRTDRGLSKPAVIVLEENIPAIGAGSYIPGHPFIEYIDSPSGASGDIISITGEHFGDKKNNSEILFSSLFSHEVDSLDGETEYRDFLSVEDVQILTWEDKLIRFYLPDFVQTGDVYVRTERGYSNAAYFEQKLENSSLILSDKKTYMIHQSLSISAEFQNRDSKINYWFISPVETLFQRNVIDLPDRSFKSLYEHPGQTLYSIEGYTGLHDIVLSQNSIVEVYSKNSVVDPAEIGRNYDSTSPLFLKYTGSSQFITASSPRVSTVARSVTRGKSTAYDKSRAIYEYVIARLTPDPDAGIWDPDTVIDEMKGDSRAYSLLFTSLCRNSGIPARPVTGLLVDDRGNPINHWWAEFYLQGFGWFPVDPALADRNSEPDEEKIPIENYWGKIDNQHIVFSRGELILPRLFPEGKTGVDIDHAFVSHNYEVSSTINNLHLNWSDVRITAIY
;
A
#
# COMPACT_ATOMS: atom_id res chain seq x y z
N MET A 1 17.72 54.01 -52.93
CA MET A 1 17.46 52.65 -52.40
C MET A 1 17.23 52.79 -50.91
N ASN A 2 15.99 52.69 -50.40
CA ASN A 2 15.69 52.42 -48.99
C ASN A 2 14.17 52.17 -48.77
N ARG A 3 13.64 51.15 -49.46
CA ARG A 3 12.30 50.57 -49.21
C ARG A 3 12.24 49.76 -47.90
N LYS A 4 13.35 49.61 -47.16
CA LYS A 4 13.43 48.80 -45.93
C LYS A 4 12.99 49.51 -44.65
N VAL A 5 12.89 50.84 -44.64
CA VAL A 5 12.55 51.59 -43.41
C VAL A 5 11.03 51.73 -43.19
N THR A 6 10.23 51.66 -44.25
CA THR A 6 8.76 51.78 -44.15
C THR A 6 8.04 50.49 -43.76
N LEU A 7 8.70 49.34 -43.80
CA LEU A 7 8.10 48.05 -43.40
C LEU A 7 8.16 47.79 -41.88
N LEU A 8 9.09 48.42 -41.15
CA LEU A 8 9.20 48.25 -39.70
C LEU A 8 8.18 49.11 -38.90
N ALA A 9 7.72 50.23 -39.46
CA ALA A 9 6.75 51.11 -38.78
C ALA A 9 5.30 50.57 -38.80
N ALA A 10 4.97 49.66 -39.73
CA ALA A 10 3.65 49.04 -39.83
C ALA A 10 3.55 47.64 -39.19
N GLY A 11 4.68 46.97 -38.95
CA GLY A 11 4.71 45.62 -38.36
C GLY A 11 4.47 45.60 -36.86
N ILE A 12 4.95 46.62 -36.12
CA ILE A 12 4.83 46.69 -34.66
C ILE A 12 3.37 46.87 -34.21
N PRO A 13 2.56 47.78 -34.81
CA PRO A 13 1.15 47.89 -34.47
C PRO A 13 0.34 46.63 -34.81
N ALA A 14 0.66 45.99 -35.94
CA ALA A 14 -0.01 44.75 -36.36
C ALA A 14 0.32 43.57 -35.42
N LEU A 15 1.58 43.45 -34.98
CA LEU A 15 2.01 42.43 -34.02
C LEU A 15 1.41 42.66 -32.63
N MET A 16 1.37 43.91 -32.17
CA MET A 16 0.68 44.30 -30.92
C MET A 16 -0.81 43.99 -30.98
N PHE A 17 -1.46 44.28 -32.11
CA PHE A 17 -2.87 43.96 -32.32
C PHE A 17 -3.12 42.44 -32.32
N ILE A 18 -2.27 41.65 -32.97
CA ILE A 18 -2.36 40.18 -32.97
C ILE A 18 -2.10 39.61 -31.57
N LEU A 19 -1.12 40.13 -30.83
CA LEU A 19 -0.85 39.73 -29.44
C LEU A 19 -2.00 40.09 -28.51
N SER A 20 -2.60 41.27 -28.66
CA SER A 20 -3.82 41.64 -27.93
C SER A 20 -5.02 40.80 -28.34
N LEU A 21 -5.15 40.41 -29.61
CA LEU A 21 -6.22 39.54 -30.07
C LEU A 21 -6.04 38.10 -29.56
N ILE A 22 -4.81 37.59 -29.52
CA ILE A 22 -4.48 36.28 -28.94
C ILE A 22 -4.70 36.32 -27.43
N ALA A 23 -4.25 37.37 -26.73
CA ALA A 23 -4.51 37.55 -25.31
C ALA A 23 -6.01 37.68 -25.04
N PHE A 24 -6.76 38.40 -25.87
CA PHE A 24 -8.22 38.50 -25.80
C PHE A 24 -8.88 37.13 -26.02
N VAL A 25 -8.48 36.38 -27.03
CA VAL A 25 -9.02 35.03 -27.33
C VAL A 25 -8.65 34.00 -26.25
N ILE A 26 -7.44 34.09 -25.68
CA ILE A 26 -7.03 33.27 -24.54
C ILE A 26 -7.83 33.67 -23.29
N ASN A 27 -8.04 34.96 -23.05
CA ASN A 27 -8.82 35.45 -21.91
C ASN A 27 -10.32 35.10 -22.07
N THR A 28 -10.87 35.12 -23.28
CA THR A 28 -12.24 34.65 -23.56
C THR A 28 -12.35 33.13 -23.43
N ARG A 29 -11.33 32.35 -23.83
CA ARG A 29 -11.32 30.89 -23.63
C ARG A 29 -11.13 30.46 -22.17
N ILE A 30 -10.42 31.24 -21.35
CA ILE A 30 -10.29 31.00 -19.91
C ILE A 30 -11.62 31.30 -19.18
N ALA A 31 -12.50 32.11 -19.77
CA ALA A 31 -13.78 32.53 -19.21
C ALA A 31 -15.02 31.69 -19.65
N GLU A 32 -14.86 30.61 -20.42
CA GLU A 32 -16.00 29.89 -21.06
C GLU A 32 -16.14 28.42 -20.62
N GLY A 33 -15.94 28.13 -19.33
CA GLY A 33 -16.21 26.79 -18.78
C GLY A 33 -17.56 26.70 -18.07
N LYS A 34 -18.18 25.50 -18.09
CA LYS A 34 -19.20 25.12 -17.09
C LYS A 34 -18.64 25.36 -15.67
N PRO A 35 -19.48 25.68 -14.69
CA PRO A 35 -19.03 25.87 -13.31
C PRO A 35 -18.31 24.61 -12.83
N ARG A 36 -17.19 24.76 -12.14
CA ARG A 36 -16.42 23.62 -11.62
C ARG A 36 -16.11 23.82 -10.15
N ILE A 37 -16.65 22.91 -9.34
CA ILE A 37 -16.28 22.75 -7.94
C ILE A 37 -14.90 22.08 -7.90
N ILE A 38 -13.98 22.65 -7.12
CA ILE A 38 -12.64 22.12 -6.88
C ILE A 38 -12.58 21.50 -5.48
N GLU A 39 -13.11 22.21 -4.48
CA GLU A 39 -13.05 21.82 -3.07
C GLU A 39 -14.27 22.34 -2.30
N MET A 40 -14.62 21.67 -1.21
CA MET A 40 -15.60 22.13 -0.23
C MET A 40 -15.04 21.97 1.18
N THR A 41 -15.10 23.03 1.99
CA THR A 41 -14.51 23.09 3.32
C THR A 41 -15.51 23.64 4.34
N PRO A 42 -15.78 22.95 5.46
CA PRO A 42 -15.27 21.62 5.83
C PRO A 42 -15.84 20.49 4.94
N HIS A 43 -15.17 19.33 4.89
CA HIS A 43 -15.62 18.18 4.07
C HIS A 43 -16.88 17.49 4.63
N THR A 44 -17.08 17.58 5.95
CA THR A 44 -18.28 17.19 6.69
C THR A 44 -18.83 18.42 7.38
N VAL A 45 -20.14 18.64 7.32
CA VAL A 45 -20.78 19.87 7.82
C VAL A 45 -22.12 19.56 8.48
N SER A 46 -22.42 20.16 9.63
CA SER A 46 -23.72 20.01 10.31
C SER A 46 -24.79 20.93 9.71
N ARG A 47 -26.08 20.61 9.91
CA ARG A 47 -27.21 21.48 9.55
C ARG A 47 -27.13 22.79 10.34
N GLY A 48 -27.20 23.92 9.63
CA GLY A 48 -27.06 25.25 10.20
C GLY A 48 -25.61 25.76 10.25
N GLU A 49 -24.63 24.94 9.90
CA GLU A 49 -23.23 25.37 9.77
C GLU A 49 -22.90 25.85 8.35
N GLN A 50 -21.74 26.51 8.22
CA GLN A 50 -21.26 27.07 6.96
C GLN A 50 -20.39 26.08 6.19
N LEU A 51 -20.58 26.05 4.87
CA LEU A 51 -19.77 25.34 3.91
C LEU A 51 -19.21 26.33 2.89
N THR A 52 -17.90 26.33 2.72
CA THR A 52 -17.20 27.10 1.70
C THR A 52 -16.95 26.22 0.49
N ILE A 53 -17.41 26.65 -0.69
CA ILE A 53 -17.27 25.94 -1.95
C ILE A 53 -16.28 26.71 -2.82
N SER A 54 -15.10 26.14 -3.02
CA SER A 54 -14.03 26.71 -3.83
C SER A 54 -14.04 26.11 -5.24
N GLY A 55 -13.87 26.95 -6.25
CA GLY A 55 -13.93 26.53 -7.64
C GLY A 55 -13.64 27.63 -8.64
N ARG A 56 -14.28 27.53 -9.82
CA ARG A 56 -14.14 28.50 -10.91
C ARG A 56 -15.36 28.52 -11.81
N ASN A 57 -15.58 29.64 -12.50
CA ASN A 57 -16.70 29.88 -13.41
C ASN A 57 -18.06 29.82 -12.71
N PHE A 58 -18.13 30.24 -11.44
CA PHE A 58 -19.40 30.38 -10.72
C PHE A 58 -20.15 31.66 -11.11
N GLY A 59 -19.45 32.63 -11.72
CA GLY A 59 -19.97 33.95 -12.04
C GLY A 59 -19.83 34.94 -10.87
N GLU A 60 -19.77 36.22 -11.20
CA GLU A 60 -19.54 37.32 -10.25
C GLU A 60 -20.74 37.61 -9.33
N ALA A 61 -21.94 37.13 -9.68
CA ALA A 61 -23.15 37.33 -8.91
C ALA A 61 -24.15 36.18 -9.09
N LYS A 62 -25.07 36.06 -8.14
CA LYS A 62 -26.05 34.98 -7.99
C LYS A 62 -27.27 35.08 -8.92
N ASP A 63 -27.39 36.14 -9.73
CA ASP A 63 -28.63 36.56 -10.41
C ASP A 63 -29.47 35.42 -11.00
N SER A 64 -28.86 34.57 -11.84
CA SER A 64 -29.52 33.41 -12.46
C SER A 64 -29.02 32.05 -11.95
N SER A 65 -28.05 32.04 -11.03
CA SER A 65 -27.36 30.83 -10.59
C SER A 65 -28.09 30.16 -9.43
N ARG A 66 -28.11 28.83 -9.42
CA ARG A 66 -28.74 28.03 -8.36
C ARG A 66 -27.80 26.96 -7.86
N ILE A 67 -27.91 26.65 -6.57
CA ILE A 67 -27.23 25.52 -5.94
C ILE A 67 -28.31 24.48 -5.68
N PHE A 68 -28.06 23.26 -6.13
CA PHE A 68 -28.90 22.12 -5.83
C PHE A 68 -28.14 21.22 -4.88
N LEU A 69 -28.81 20.85 -3.80
CA LEU A 69 -28.37 19.82 -2.87
C LEU A 69 -29.28 18.61 -3.02
N SER A 70 -28.83 17.61 -3.77
CA SER A 70 -29.64 16.50 -4.25
C SER A 70 -30.89 16.99 -5.00
N SER A 71 -32.09 16.79 -4.46
CA SER A 71 -33.35 17.30 -5.03
C SER A 71 -33.76 18.69 -4.48
N LEU A 72 -33.01 19.24 -3.52
CA LEU A 72 -33.32 20.51 -2.87
C LEU A 72 -32.70 21.67 -3.63
N ASP A 73 -33.53 22.61 -4.11
CA ASP A 73 -33.08 23.90 -4.63
C ASP A 73 -32.79 24.85 -3.46
N LEU A 74 -31.52 25.26 -3.31
CA LEU A 74 -31.05 26.04 -2.17
C LEU A 74 -31.57 27.48 -2.24
N LEU A 75 -32.44 27.85 -1.30
CA LEU A 75 -33.03 29.19 -1.26
C LEU A 75 -31.99 30.27 -0.99
N SER A 76 -32.30 31.49 -1.44
CA SER A 76 -31.34 32.59 -1.38
C SER A 76 -30.80 32.95 0.00
N ARG A 77 -31.55 32.67 1.06
CA ARG A 77 -31.18 32.93 2.46
C ARG A 77 -30.07 32.03 3.00
N TYR A 78 -29.75 30.93 2.31
CA TYR A 78 -28.73 29.97 2.69
C TYR A 78 -27.41 30.19 1.97
N ILE A 79 -27.27 31.30 1.24
CA ILE A 79 -26.04 31.64 0.53
C ILE A 79 -25.55 32.94 1.15
N ASP A 80 -24.46 32.84 1.90
CA ASP A 80 -23.87 33.92 2.67
C ASP A 80 -23.02 34.83 1.79
N SER A 81 -22.29 34.25 0.83
CA SER A 81 -21.54 35.00 -0.18
C SER A 81 -21.39 34.21 -1.49
N TRP A 82 -21.13 34.93 -2.59
CA TRP A 82 -20.92 34.36 -3.91
C TRP A 82 -19.96 35.23 -4.71
N ASN A 83 -18.94 34.62 -5.30
CA ASN A 83 -18.11 35.18 -6.36
C ASN A 83 -17.69 34.08 -7.34
N ASP A 84 -16.90 34.43 -8.36
CA ASP A 84 -16.55 33.48 -9.43
C ASP A 84 -15.73 32.27 -8.97
N ARG A 85 -15.03 32.39 -7.84
CA ARG A 85 -14.13 31.36 -7.29
C ARG A 85 -14.58 30.74 -5.98
N GLU A 86 -15.49 31.37 -5.27
CA GLU A 86 -15.89 30.95 -3.93
C GLU A 86 -17.36 31.25 -3.68
N ILE A 87 -18.04 30.31 -3.06
CA ILE A 87 -19.42 30.46 -2.59
C ILE A 87 -19.48 29.96 -1.16
N VAL A 88 -19.98 30.79 -0.24
CA VAL A 88 -20.22 30.37 1.15
C VAL A 88 -21.71 30.16 1.33
N ILE A 89 -22.09 28.99 1.83
CA ILE A 89 -23.48 28.62 2.09
C ILE A 89 -23.66 28.17 3.53
N THR A 90 -24.86 28.38 4.08
CA THR A 90 -25.29 27.78 5.34
C THR A 90 -26.20 26.59 5.04
N ILE A 91 -25.93 25.43 5.63
CA ILE A 91 -26.69 24.20 5.35
C ILE A 91 -28.12 24.30 5.91
N PRO A 92 -29.17 24.11 5.09
CA PRO A 92 -30.56 24.13 5.56
C PRO A 92 -30.87 22.99 6.55
N GLU A 93 -31.76 23.25 7.51
CA GLU A 93 -32.24 22.23 8.45
C GLU A 93 -32.88 21.00 7.77
N LYS A 94 -33.45 21.16 6.58
CA LYS A 94 -34.08 20.07 5.80
C LYS A 94 -33.14 19.43 4.79
N ALA A 95 -31.85 19.75 4.83
CA ALA A 95 -30.86 19.20 3.93
C ALA A 95 -30.57 17.73 4.26
N ASN A 96 -30.31 16.97 3.20
CA ASN A 96 -29.82 15.59 3.27
C ASN A 96 -28.43 15.51 2.62
N SER A 97 -27.63 14.50 3.01
CA SER A 97 -26.39 14.18 2.32
C SER A 97 -26.69 13.82 0.86
N GLY A 98 -25.72 14.03 -0.02
CA GLY A 98 -25.82 13.65 -1.43
C GLY A 98 -25.06 14.58 -2.34
N LEU A 99 -25.63 14.86 -3.52
CA LEU A 99 -24.90 15.55 -4.58
C LEU A 99 -25.19 17.04 -4.58
N LEU A 100 -24.15 17.84 -4.33
CA LEU A 100 -24.18 19.28 -4.54
C LEU A 100 -23.81 19.60 -6.00
N THR A 101 -24.66 20.37 -6.68
CA THR A 101 -24.38 20.89 -8.03
C THR A 101 -24.67 22.38 -8.10
N ILE A 102 -23.89 23.07 -8.91
CA ILE A 102 -24.08 24.49 -9.19
C ILE A 102 -24.55 24.63 -10.64
N ARG A 103 -25.69 25.29 -10.84
CA ARG A 103 -26.20 25.64 -12.17
C ARG A 103 -26.01 27.13 -12.38
N THR A 104 -25.25 27.48 -13.43
CA THR A 104 -25.17 28.85 -13.95
C THR A 104 -25.85 28.92 -15.31
N ASP A 105 -25.88 30.11 -15.92
CA ASP A 105 -26.23 30.32 -17.33
C ASP A 105 -25.35 29.51 -18.30
N ARG A 106 -24.12 29.18 -17.88
CA ARG A 106 -23.14 28.36 -18.64
C ARG A 106 -23.33 26.86 -18.50
N GLY A 107 -24.23 26.41 -17.63
CA GLY A 107 -24.60 25.00 -17.45
C GLY A 107 -24.42 24.49 -16.03
N LEU A 108 -24.50 23.16 -15.88
CA LEU A 108 -24.39 22.47 -14.59
C LEU A 108 -22.94 22.08 -14.31
N SER A 109 -22.52 22.21 -13.04
CA SER A 109 -21.25 21.68 -12.57
C SER A 109 -21.28 20.15 -12.59
N LYS A 110 -20.09 19.54 -12.54
CA LYS A 110 -20.02 18.16 -12.07
C LYS A 110 -20.56 18.11 -10.62
N PRO A 111 -21.30 17.05 -10.25
CA PRO A 111 -21.75 16.89 -8.88
C PRO A 111 -20.56 16.69 -7.95
N ALA A 112 -20.62 17.31 -6.78
CA ALA A 112 -19.72 17.09 -5.66
C ALA A 112 -20.49 16.43 -4.52
N VAL A 113 -19.90 15.45 -3.85
CA VAL A 113 -20.57 14.77 -2.72
C VAL A 113 -20.42 15.64 -1.48
N ILE A 114 -21.52 15.83 -0.75
CA ILE A 114 -21.55 16.46 0.57
C ILE A 114 -22.15 15.48 1.57
N VAL A 115 -21.47 15.35 2.70
CA VAL A 115 -21.89 14.50 3.81
C VAL A 115 -22.28 15.43 4.97
N LEU A 116 -23.53 15.35 5.39
CA LEU A 116 -23.98 16.04 6.60
C LEU A 116 -23.69 15.17 7.82
N GLU A 117 -23.13 15.77 8.86
CA GLU A 117 -22.75 15.07 10.09
C GLU A 117 -23.93 14.29 10.69
N GLU A 118 -25.14 14.84 10.64
CA GLU A 118 -26.34 14.19 11.20
C GLU A 118 -26.94 13.10 10.31
N ASN A 119 -26.44 12.97 9.09
CA ASN A 119 -26.76 11.87 8.17
C ASN A 119 -25.58 10.90 8.02
N ILE A 120 -24.43 11.21 8.61
CA ILE A 120 -23.53 10.14 9.04
C ILE A 120 -24.37 9.36 10.05
N PRO A 121 -24.66 8.08 9.79
CA PRO A 121 -25.43 7.30 10.72
C PRO A 121 -24.78 7.44 12.09
N ALA A 122 -25.55 7.89 13.10
CA ALA A 122 -25.19 7.62 14.48
C ALA A 122 -25.13 6.11 14.60
N ILE A 123 -23.94 5.55 14.47
CA ILE A 123 -23.64 4.13 14.58
C ILE A 123 -24.56 3.29 13.68
N GLY A 124 -24.07 2.99 12.49
CA GLY A 124 -24.50 1.82 11.76
C GLY A 124 -24.10 0.56 12.52
N ALA A 125 -24.79 0.26 13.61
CA ALA A 125 -25.11 -1.10 13.96
C ALA A 125 -25.87 -1.69 12.76
N GLY A 126 -25.15 -2.09 11.71
CA GLY A 126 -25.68 -3.02 10.72
C GLY A 126 -26.35 -4.19 11.42
N SER A 127 -27.20 -4.92 10.70
CA SER A 127 -28.03 -5.99 11.26
C SER A 127 -27.27 -6.84 12.28
N TYR A 128 -27.64 -6.73 13.56
CA TYR A 128 -27.08 -7.56 14.62
C TYR A 128 -27.46 -9.01 14.36
N ILE A 129 -26.46 -9.84 14.07
CA ILE A 129 -26.65 -11.28 13.94
C ILE A 129 -26.32 -11.89 15.31
N PRO A 130 -27.28 -12.51 16.01
CA PRO A 130 -27.04 -13.06 17.33
C PRO A 130 -25.84 -14.02 17.37
N GLY A 131 -24.88 -13.72 18.24
CA GLY A 131 -23.66 -14.51 18.43
C GLY A 131 -22.49 -14.13 17.52
N HIS A 132 -22.71 -13.31 16.48
CA HIS A 132 -21.63 -12.70 15.69
C HIS A 132 -20.97 -11.55 16.46
N PRO A 133 -19.72 -11.16 16.10
CA PRO A 133 -19.13 -9.93 16.61
C PRO A 133 -20.01 -8.73 16.29
N PHE A 134 -19.98 -7.69 17.12
CA PHE A 134 -20.76 -6.49 16.93
C PHE A 134 -19.95 -5.25 17.30
N ILE A 135 -19.84 -4.31 16.38
CA ILE A 135 -19.19 -3.02 16.61
C ILE A 135 -20.25 -2.03 17.10
N GLU A 136 -20.11 -1.58 18.33
CA GLU A 136 -20.95 -0.53 18.92
C GLU A 136 -20.49 0.85 18.44
N TYR A 137 -19.19 1.17 18.48
CA TYR A 137 -18.67 2.40 17.89
C TYR A 137 -17.15 2.33 17.66
N ILE A 138 -16.65 3.24 16.82
CA ILE A 138 -15.22 3.50 16.65
C ILE A 138 -14.90 4.83 17.34
N ASP A 139 -14.00 4.81 18.32
CA ASP A 139 -13.47 6.03 18.93
C ASP A 139 -12.59 6.74 17.92
N SER A 140 -12.93 7.99 17.59
CA SER A 140 -12.37 8.74 16.46
C SER A 140 -12.53 8.00 15.12
N PRO A 141 -13.73 8.05 14.48
CA PRO A 141 -13.99 7.36 13.21
C PRO A 141 -13.27 8.00 12.02
N SER A 142 -12.20 8.75 12.26
CA SER A 142 -11.35 9.34 11.24
C SER A 142 -9.90 9.43 11.69
N GLY A 143 -8.95 9.12 10.80
CA GLY A 143 -7.52 9.11 11.14
C GLY A 143 -6.60 8.96 9.94
N ALA A 144 -5.33 9.30 10.13
CA ALA A 144 -4.25 9.09 9.20
C ALA A 144 -3.48 7.80 9.53
N SER A 145 -2.70 7.30 8.57
CA SER A 145 -1.95 6.05 8.75
C SER A 145 -0.97 6.14 9.92
N GLY A 146 -1.07 5.18 10.83
CA GLY A 146 -0.34 5.14 12.09
C GLY A 146 -1.03 5.84 13.26
N ASP A 147 -2.22 6.40 13.10
CA ASP A 147 -3.04 6.84 14.24
C ASP A 147 -3.56 5.65 15.03
N ILE A 148 -3.79 5.82 16.33
CA ILE A 148 -4.40 4.78 17.16
C ILE A 148 -5.91 4.87 17.05
N ILE A 149 -6.54 3.79 16.60
CA ILE A 149 -7.99 3.63 16.52
C ILE A 149 -8.45 2.65 17.60
N SER A 150 -9.59 2.95 18.23
CA SER A 150 -10.25 2.02 19.17
C SER A 150 -11.63 1.63 18.65
N ILE A 151 -11.93 0.34 18.62
CA ILE A 151 -13.25 -0.21 18.30
C ILE A 151 -13.84 -0.78 19.58
N THR A 152 -15.02 -0.29 19.98
CA THR A 152 -15.78 -0.78 21.13
C THR A 152 -16.98 -1.57 20.65
N GLY A 153 -17.29 -2.68 21.32
CA GLY A 153 -18.40 -3.54 20.93
C GLY A 153 -18.55 -4.79 21.78
N GLU A 154 -19.01 -5.88 21.18
CA GLU A 154 -19.28 -7.16 21.83
C GLU A 154 -18.87 -8.36 20.96
N HIS A 155 -18.54 -9.48 21.61
CA HIS A 155 -18.23 -10.77 20.99
C HIS A 155 -17.00 -10.75 20.06
N PHE A 156 -16.02 -9.88 20.34
CA PHE A 156 -14.72 -9.92 19.65
C PHE A 156 -13.83 -11.07 20.15
N GLY A 157 -14.15 -11.64 21.32
CA GLY A 157 -13.33 -12.64 22.01
C GLY A 157 -12.16 -12.05 22.78
N ASP A 158 -11.70 -12.77 23.81
CA ASP A 158 -10.64 -12.31 24.72
C ASP A 158 -9.22 -12.29 24.11
N LYS A 159 -9.08 -12.77 22.87
CA LYS A 159 -7.84 -12.82 22.09
C LYS A 159 -8.15 -12.77 20.60
N LYS A 160 -7.23 -12.20 19.81
CA LYS A 160 -7.34 -12.12 18.34
C LYS A 160 -7.51 -13.50 17.70
N ASN A 161 -6.62 -14.46 17.99
CA ASN A 161 -6.58 -15.76 17.30
C ASN A 161 -6.61 -15.59 15.77
N ASN A 162 -7.53 -16.26 15.07
CA ASN A 162 -7.74 -16.13 13.62
C ASN A 162 -8.71 -15.00 13.24
N SER A 163 -9.10 -14.17 14.21
CA SER A 163 -9.98 -13.01 13.96
C SER A 163 -9.21 -11.88 13.28
N GLU A 164 -9.91 -11.00 12.59
CA GLU A 164 -9.31 -9.92 11.78
C GLU A 164 -10.11 -8.64 11.87
N ILE A 165 -9.44 -7.52 11.61
CA ILE A 165 -10.03 -6.20 11.40
C ILE A 165 -9.86 -5.88 9.92
N LEU A 166 -10.96 -5.66 9.22
CA LEU A 166 -11.02 -5.61 7.77
C LEU A 166 -11.57 -4.25 7.34
N PHE A 167 -10.76 -3.47 6.63
CA PHE A 167 -11.18 -2.23 5.98
C PHE A 167 -11.59 -2.50 4.53
N SER A 168 -12.67 -1.87 4.08
CA SER A 168 -13.03 -1.87 2.66
C SER A 168 -11.91 -1.29 1.80
N SER A 169 -11.66 -1.92 0.65
CA SER A 169 -10.63 -1.52 -0.32
C SER A 169 -11.19 -0.58 -1.39
N LEU A 170 -10.30 0.14 -2.10
CA LEU A 170 -10.61 0.97 -3.28
C LEU A 170 -11.47 0.28 -4.36
N PHE A 171 -11.48 -1.05 -4.37
CA PHE A 171 -12.13 -1.89 -5.36
C PHE A 171 -13.33 -2.67 -4.80
N SER A 172 -13.79 -2.35 -3.59
CA SER A 172 -14.98 -3.01 -3.03
C SER A 172 -16.19 -2.71 -3.92
N HIS A 173 -16.63 -3.69 -4.69
CA HIS A 173 -17.91 -3.64 -5.37
C HIS A 173 -19.02 -3.90 -4.34
N GLU A 174 -20.03 -3.03 -4.30
CA GLU A 174 -21.31 -3.38 -3.67
C GLU A 174 -21.92 -4.53 -4.45
N VAL A 175 -21.84 -5.72 -3.88
CA VAL A 175 -22.66 -6.86 -4.33
C VAL A 175 -23.78 -7.01 -3.32
N ASP A 176 -24.97 -6.57 -3.72
CA ASP A 176 -26.21 -6.99 -3.08
C ASP A 176 -26.43 -8.48 -3.39
N SER A 177 -26.01 -9.37 -2.49
CA SER A 177 -26.45 -10.76 -2.55
C SER A 177 -27.75 -10.88 -1.76
N LEU A 178 -28.88 -11.03 -2.47
CA LEU A 178 -30.16 -11.43 -1.90
C LEU A 178 -30.14 -12.87 -1.30
N ASP A 179 -29.07 -13.63 -1.54
CA ASP A 179 -29.07 -15.08 -1.37
C ASP A 179 -27.99 -15.63 -0.40
N GLY A 180 -27.23 -14.78 0.31
CA GLY A 180 -26.37 -15.22 1.42
C GLY A 180 -25.11 -16.05 1.05
N GLU A 181 -24.77 -16.17 -0.23
CA GLU A 181 -23.47 -16.68 -0.69
C GLU A 181 -22.58 -15.48 -1.03
N THR A 182 -21.42 -15.37 -0.39
CA THR A 182 -20.58 -14.16 -0.38
C THR A 182 -19.80 -14.02 -1.70
N GLU A 183 -20.03 -12.95 -2.46
CA GLU A 183 -19.14 -12.51 -3.54
C GLU A 183 -17.96 -11.71 -2.95
N TYR A 184 -16.75 -11.92 -3.48
CA TYR A 184 -15.47 -11.47 -2.93
C TYR A 184 -15.45 -9.96 -2.63
N ARG A 185 -15.48 -9.59 -1.34
CA ARG A 185 -15.16 -8.24 -0.88
C ARG A 185 -13.65 -8.14 -0.69
N ASP A 186 -13.01 -7.34 -1.55
CA ASP A 186 -11.61 -6.95 -1.41
C ASP A 186 -11.44 -6.14 -0.11
N PHE A 187 -10.82 -6.74 0.91
CA PHE A 187 -10.53 -6.08 2.18
C PHE A 187 -9.03 -5.80 2.34
N LEU A 188 -8.71 -4.87 3.24
CA LEU A 188 -7.37 -4.67 3.80
C LEU A 188 -7.41 -5.09 5.27
N SER A 189 -6.62 -6.11 5.62
CA SER A 189 -6.52 -6.61 7.00
C SER A 189 -5.46 -5.86 7.80
N VAL A 190 -5.75 -5.57 9.07
CA VAL A 190 -4.77 -4.97 10.00
C VAL A 190 -3.72 -6.02 10.39
N GLU A 191 -2.42 -5.73 10.21
CA GLU A 191 -1.35 -6.65 10.57
C GLU A 191 -1.26 -6.85 12.09
N ASP A 192 -0.86 -8.04 12.56
CA ASP A 192 -0.72 -8.34 14.00
C ASP A 192 0.19 -7.34 14.74
N VAL A 193 1.24 -6.86 14.08
CA VAL A 193 2.18 -5.87 14.64
C VAL A 193 1.53 -4.51 14.88
N GLN A 194 0.39 -4.25 14.26
CA GLN A 194 -0.38 -3.02 14.42
C GLN A 194 -1.42 -3.13 15.53
N ILE A 195 -1.73 -4.34 16.02
CA ILE A 195 -2.70 -4.54 17.09
C ILE A 195 -2.04 -4.26 18.45
N LEU A 196 -2.60 -3.30 19.18
CA LEU A 196 -2.17 -2.93 20.53
C LEU A 196 -2.87 -3.76 21.59
N THR A 197 -4.18 -3.98 21.42
CA THR A 197 -5.00 -4.70 22.39
C THR A 197 -6.16 -5.37 21.67
N TRP A 198 -6.49 -6.59 22.07
CA TRP A 198 -7.66 -7.32 21.62
C TRP A 198 -8.34 -7.95 22.83
N GLU A 199 -9.51 -7.43 23.18
CA GLU A 199 -10.37 -7.91 24.24
C GLU A 199 -11.78 -8.06 23.70
N ASP A 200 -12.64 -8.80 24.41
CA ASP A 200 -14.00 -9.11 23.93
C ASP A 200 -14.85 -7.88 23.58
N LYS A 201 -14.56 -6.75 24.23
CA LYS A 201 -15.30 -5.50 24.08
C LYS A 201 -14.50 -4.33 23.53
N LEU A 202 -13.19 -4.48 23.40
CA LEU A 202 -12.30 -3.39 23.01
C LEU A 202 -11.15 -3.91 22.18
N ILE A 203 -11.00 -3.35 20.98
CA ILE A 203 -9.86 -3.57 20.12
C ILE A 203 -9.15 -2.23 19.91
N ARG A 204 -7.83 -2.20 20.09
CA ARG A 204 -6.99 -1.03 19.79
C ARG A 204 -5.90 -1.42 18.82
N PHE A 205 -5.67 -0.58 17.82
CA PHE A 205 -4.67 -0.82 16.80
C PHE A 205 -4.18 0.47 16.15
N TYR A 206 -3.01 0.42 15.54
CA TYR A 206 -2.51 1.44 14.64
C TYR A 206 -3.18 1.30 13.28
N LEU A 207 -3.75 2.39 12.77
CA LEU A 207 -4.37 2.44 11.46
C LEU A 207 -3.36 2.02 10.38
N PRO A 208 -3.68 1.02 9.54
CA PRO A 208 -2.82 0.61 8.45
C PRO A 208 -2.52 1.71 7.45
N ASP A 209 -1.50 1.47 6.64
CA ASP A 209 -1.20 2.34 5.52
C ASP A 209 -2.32 2.29 4.48
N PHE A 210 -2.79 3.47 4.06
CA PHE A 210 -3.75 3.64 2.97
C PHE A 210 -5.12 2.95 3.14
N VAL A 211 -5.59 2.79 4.38
CA VAL A 211 -7.01 2.54 4.68
C VAL A 211 -7.85 3.55 3.92
N GLN A 212 -8.84 3.11 3.14
CA GLN A 212 -9.76 4.02 2.47
C GLN A 212 -10.91 4.43 3.39
N THR A 213 -11.49 5.59 3.09
CA THR A 213 -12.80 5.94 3.62
C THR A 213 -13.82 4.89 3.20
N GLY A 214 -14.49 4.28 4.17
CA GLY A 214 -15.47 3.23 3.92
C GLY A 214 -15.78 2.40 5.16
N ASP A 215 -16.23 1.18 4.93
CA ASP A 215 -16.62 0.27 5.99
C ASP A 215 -15.43 -0.45 6.63
N VAL A 216 -15.58 -0.73 7.92
CA VAL A 216 -14.72 -1.54 8.77
C VAL A 216 -15.54 -2.68 9.35
N TYR A 217 -14.94 -3.86 9.38
CA TYR A 217 -15.54 -5.07 9.92
C TYR A 217 -14.58 -5.72 10.91
N VAL A 218 -15.12 -6.37 11.94
CA VAL A 218 -14.41 -7.35 12.75
C VAL A 218 -14.92 -8.73 12.32
N ARG A 219 -14.00 -9.60 11.87
CA ARG A 219 -14.31 -10.99 11.52
C ARG A 219 -13.78 -11.91 12.60
N THR A 220 -14.63 -12.79 13.12
CA THR A 220 -14.21 -13.88 14.01
C THR A 220 -14.62 -15.23 13.43
N GLU A 221 -14.33 -16.33 14.12
CA GLU A 221 -14.84 -17.65 13.76
C GLU A 221 -16.37 -17.73 13.71
N ARG A 222 -17.05 -16.77 14.36
CA ARG A 222 -18.51 -16.67 14.37
C ARG A 222 -19.06 -15.85 13.20
N GLY A 223 -18.20 -15.30 12.34
CA GLY A 223 -18.58 -14.51 11.17
C GLY A 223 -18.18 -13.03 11.26
N TYR A 224 -18.76 -12.22 10.39
CA TYR A 224 -18.51 -10.77 10.32
C TYR A 224 -19.38 -10.01 11.30
N SER A 225 -18.88 -8.85 11.73
CA SER A 225 -19.66 -7.84 12.44
C SER A 225 -20.56 -7.06 11.49
N ASN A 226 -21.36 -6.16 12.06
CA ASN A 226 -21.87 -5.04 11.29
C ASN A 226 -20.74 -4.21 10.66
N ALA A 227 -21.07 -3.55 9.55
CA ALA A 227 -20.24 -2.54 8.93
C ALA A 227 -20.21 -1.28 9.82
N ALA A 228 -19.02 -0.82 10.21
CA ALA A 228 -18.83 0.45 10.87
C ALA A 228 -18.06 1.41 9.94
N TYR A 229 -18.50 2.66 9.83
CA TYR A 229 -17.87 3.62 8.93
C TYR A 229 -16.57 4.20 9.52
N PHE A 230 -15.56 4.37 8.67
CA PHE A 230 -14.30 5.03 8.99
C PHE A 230 -13.90 5.98 7.85
N GLU A 231 -13.41 7.17 8.20
CA GLU A 231 -12.95 8.19 7.26
C GLU A 231 -11.42 8.30 7.26
N GLN A 232 -10.79 8.10 6.10
CA GLN A 232 -9.37 8.34 5.96
C GLN A 232 -9.06 9.83 5.94
N LYS A 233 -8.14 10.27 6.80
CA LYS A 233 -7.51 11.59 6.71
C LYS A 233 -6.25 11.49 5.85
N LEU A 234 -6.24 12.22 4.74
CA LEU A 234 -5.07 12.34 3.88
C LEU A 234 -4.26 13.58 4.28
N GLU A 235 -3.09 13.38 4.87
CA GLU A 235 -2.13 14.46 5.17
C GLU A 235 -1.33 14.81 3.91
N ASN A 236 -1.84 15.72 3.07
CA ASN A 236 -1.17 16.30 1.89
C ASN A 236 -0.31 15.31 1.05
N SER A 237 -0.77 14.08 0.96
CA SER A 237 -0.11 12.98 0.30
C SER A 237 -1.11 12.25 -0.57
N SER A 238 -0.62 11.63 -1.63
CA SER A 238 -1.47 10.85 -2.52
C SER A 238 -0.73 9.62 -2.99
N LEU A 239 -1.53 8.58 -3.23
CA LEU A 239 -1.06 7.35 -3.82
C LEU A 239 -1.77 7.15 -5.15
N ILE A 240 -0.99 6.89 -6.20
CA ILE A 240 -1.51 6.62 -7.52
C ILE A 240 -1.20 5.16 -7.86
N LEU A 241 -2.26 4.37 -8.06
CA LEU A 241 -2.17 3.03 -8.64
C LEU A 241 -2.54 3.11 -10.11
N SER A 242 -1.78 2.42 -10.96
CA SER A 242 -1.94 2.44 -12.41
C SER A 242 -1.41 1.17 -13.04
N ASP A 243 -1.57 1.02 -14.36
CA ASP A 243 -0.95 -0.03 -15.17
C ASP A 243 -1.08 -1.43 -14.53
N LYS A 244 -2.31 -1.91 -14.36
CA LYS A 244 -2.55 -3.26 -13.84
C LYS A 244 -1.96 -4.31 -14.79
N LYS A 245 -1.37 -5.36 -14.23
CA LYS A 245 -0.97 -6.59 -14.94
C LYS A 245 -1.33 -7.80 -14.09
N THR A 246 -1.81 -8.87 -14.73
CA THR A 246 -2.14 -10.12 -14.02
C THR A 246 -1.12 -11.19 -14.37
N TYR A 247 -0.56 -11.85 -13.35
CA TYR A 247 0.41 -12.93 -13.50
C TYR A 247 -0.19 -14.26 -13.05
N MET A 248 0.08 -15.30 -13.84
CA MET A 248 -0.04 -16.69 -13.41
C MET A 248 1.35 -17.23 -13.10
N ILE A 249 1.52 -17.70 -11.88
CA ILE A 249 2.80 -18.14 -11.33
C ILE A 249 2.72 -19.63 -11.05
N HIS A 250 3.73 -20.37 -11.49
CA HIS A 250 3.91 -21.77 -11.18
C HIS A 250 5.19 -21.95 -10.37
N GLN A 251 5.05 -22.66 -9.25
CA GLN A 251 6.15 -23.06 -8.39
C GLN A 251 6.15 -24.59 -8.28
N SER A 252 7.32 -25.20 -8.29
CA SER A 252 7.44 -26.65 -8.06
C SER A 252 8.71 -27.00 -7.29
N LEU A 253 8.61 -28.04 -6.48
CA LEU A 253 9.66 -28.60 -5.66
C LEU A 253 9.74 -30.09 -5.93
N SER A 254 10.94 -30.56 -6.25
CA SER A 254 11.26 -31.99 -6.26
C SER A 254 11.94 -32.37 -4.96
N ILE A 255 11.43 -33.41 -4.29
CA ILE A 255 11.93 -33.95 -3.03
C ILE A 255 12.37 -35.38 -3.29
N SER A 256 13.62 -35.71 -2.99
CA SER A 256 14.08 -37.09 -2.86
C SER A 256 14.41 -37.35 -1.40
N ALA A 257 13.78 -38.34 -0.78
CA ALA A 257 13.97 -38.63 0.64
C ALA A 257 13.77 -40.10 0.97
N GLU A 258 14.56 -40.61 1.91
CA GLU A 258 14.44 -41.98 2.42
C GLU A 258 13.69 -41.99 3.76
N PHE A 259 12.45 -42.47 3.72
CA PHE A 259 11.57 -42.60 4.88
C PHE A 259 11.93 -43.90 5.61
N GLN A 260 12.24 -43.83 6.90
CA GLN A 260 12.65 -45.03 7.64
C GLN A 260 11.46 -45.81 8.20
N ASN A 261 10.38 -45.11 8.59
CA ASN A 261 9.21 -45.70 9.24
C ASN A 261 7.96 -44.81 9.07
N ARG A 262 6.84 -45.23 9.66
CA ARG A 262 5.55 -44.50 9.59
C ARG A 262 5.55 -43.15 10.31
N ASP A 263 6.53 -42.89 11.16
CA ASP A 263 6.71 -41.59 11.84
C ASP A 263 7.57 -40.62 11.00
N SER A 264 8.02 -41.06 9.81
CA SER A 264 8.82 -40.25 8.89
C SER A 264 7.94 -39.22 8.20
N LYS A 265 8.23 -37.94 8.43
CA LYS A 265 7.38 -36.84 7.99
C LYS A 265 8.19 -35.62 7.58
N ILE A 266 7.73 -34.96 6.52
CA ILE A 266 8.26 -33.69 6.02
C ILE A 266 7.10 -32.69 6.05
N ASN A 267 7.28 -31.58 6.78
CA ASN A 267 6.41 -30.42 6.68
C ASN A 267 7.10 -29.39 5.80
N TYR A 268 6.39 -28.83 4.83
CA TYR A 268 6.95 -27.86 3.89
C TYR A 268 6.01 -26.67 3.71
N TRP A 269 6.54 -25.47 3.95
CA TRP A 269 5.89 -24.20 3.73
C TRP A 269 6.16 -23.72 2.30
N PHE A 270 5.12 -23.77 1.47
CA PHE A 270 5.09 -23.10 0.18
C PHE A 270 4.77 -21.62 0.40
N ILE A 271 5.68 -20.74 0.01
CA ILE A 271 5.50 -19.29 0.05
C ILE A 271 5.05 -18.83 -1.33
N SER A 272 3.95 -18.10 -1.37
CA SER A 272 3.31 -17.59 -2.58
C SER A 272 3.21 -16.07 -2.50
N PRO A 273 2.80 -15.38 -3.59
CA PRO A 273 2.64 -13.94 -3.55
C PRO A 273 1.71 -13.53 -2.41
N VAL A 274 2.00 -12.42 -1.74
CA VAL A 274 1.19 -11.92 -0.60
C VAL A 274 0.27 -10.79 -1.03
N GLU A 275 -0.87 -10.63 -0.37
CA GLU A 275 -1.69 -9.45 -0.61
C GLU A 275 -0.99 -8.19 -0.09
N THR A 276 -0.99 -7.15 -0.92
CA THR A 276 -0.54 -5.80 -0.58
C THR A 276 -1.51 -4.79 -1.18
N LEU A 277 -1.24 -3.50 -1.00
CA LEU A 277 -2.06 -2.45 -1.61
C LEU A 277 -2.01 -2.45 -3.15
N PHE A 278 -0.85 -2.74 -3.72
CA PHE A 278 -0.62 -2.74 -5.17
C PHE A 278 -0.51 -4.16 -5.74
N GLN A 279 -0.72 -5.18 -4.89
CA GLN A 279 -0.74 -6.58 -5.26
C GLN A 279 -2.01 -7.23 -4.70
N ARG A 280 -3.00 -7.47 -5.54
CA ARG A 280 -4.37 -7.83 -5.17
C ARG A 280 -4.83 -9.12 -5.84
N ASN A 281 -5.99 -9.62 -5.42
CA ASN A 281 -6.62 -10.81 -5.99
C ASN A 281 -5.64 -11.99 -6.03
N VAL A 282 -4.93 -12.18 -4.92
CA VAL A 282 -3.99 -13.29 -4.76
C VAL A 282 -4.81 -14.56 -4.53
N ILE A 283 -4.72 -15.47 -5.48
CA ILE A 283 -5.41 -16.77 -5.41
C ILE A 283 -4.36 -17.86 -5.47
N ASP A 284 -4.21 -18.59 -4.37
CA ASP A 284 -3.38 -19.79 -4.31
C ASP A 284 -4.20 -21.03 -4.68
N LEU A 285 -3.66 -21.82 -5.61
CA LEU A 285 -4.23 -23.08 -6.10
C LEU A 285 -3.30 -24.21 -5.69
N PRO A 286 -3.42 -24.72 -4.45
CA PRO A 286 -2.50 -25.72 -3.89
C PRO A 286 -2.71 -27.10 -4.54
N ASP A 287 -1.67 -27.93 -4.50
CA ASP A 287 -1.73 -29.31 -4.97
C ASP A 287 -2.62 -30.16 -4.06
N ARG A 288 -3.80 -30.51 -4.58
CA ARG A 288 -4.79 -31.32 -3.86
C ARG A 288 -4.40 -32.79 -3.74
N SER A 289 -3.29 -33.21 -4.32
CA SER A 289 -2.72 -34.55 -4.15
C SER A 289 -2.05 -34.73 -2.78
N PHE A 290 -1.69 -33.64 -2.10
CA PHE A 290 -1.05 -33.65 -0.79
C PHE A 290 -1.94 -33.03 0.28
N LYS A 291 -1.76 -33.48 1.53
CA LYS A 291 -2.48 -32.91 2.67
C LYS A 291 -1.88 -31.56 3.03
N SER A 292 -2.67 -30.50 2.91
CA SER A 292 -2.40 -29.21 3.53
C SER A 292 -2.82 -29.24 5.01
N LEU A 293 -1.99 -28.70 5.89
CA LEU A 293 -2.31 -28.48 7.31
C LEU A 293 -2.76 -27.05 7.59
N TYR A 294 -2.39 -26.12 6.72
CA TYR A 294 -2.71 -24.70 6.80
C TYR A 294 -2.72 -24.11 5.39
N GLU A 295 -3.75 -23.32 5.08
CA GLU A 295 -3.89 -22.58 3.83
C GLU A 295 -4.29 -21.14 4.20
N HIS A 296 -3.45 -20.18 3.84
CA HIS A 296 -3.74 -18.76 3.91
C HIS A 296 -3.13 -18.09 2.69
N PRO A 297 -3.72 -17.03 2.12
CA PRO A 297 -3.10 -16.28 1.03
C PRO A 297 -1.62 -15.99 1.31
N GLY A 298 -0.75 -16.41 0.38
CA GLY A 298 0.70 -16.26 0.45
C GLY A 298 1.45 -17.38 1.17
N GLN A 299 0.76 -18.30 1.88
CA GLN A 299 1.40 -19.38 2.64
C GLN A 299 0.55 -20.66 2.67
N THR A 300 1.09 -21.76 2.16
CA THR A 300 0.49 -23.08 2.28
C THR A 300 1.45 -24.04 2.97
N LEU A 301 0.99 -24.72 4.02
CA LEU A 301 1.77 -25.76 4.69
C LEU A 301 1.33 -27.14 4.23
N TYR A 302 2.23 -27.84 3.55
CA TYR A 302 2.04 -29.24 3.20
C TYR A 302 2.65 -30.17 4.23
N SER A 303 2.00 -31.31 4.43
CA SER A 303 2.46 -32.40 5.28
C SER A 303 2.59 -33.66 4.43
N ILE A 304 3.84 -34.08 4.23
CA ILE A 304 4.20 -35.22 3.42
C ILE A 304 4.57 -36.38 4.35
N GLU A 305 3.80 -37.45 4.24
CA GLU A 305 3.98 -38.69 5.00
C GLU A 305 4.27 -39.81 4.01
N GLY A 306 5.26 -40.65 4.33
CA GLY A 306 5.72 -41.71 3.45
C GLY A 306 5.85 -43.05 4.19
N TYR A 307 5.79 -44.14 3.43
CA TYR A 307 6.11 -45.48 3.93
C TYR A 307 7.61 -45.75 3.78
N THR A 308 8.13 -46.76 4.49
CA THR A 308 9.57 -47.08 4.45
C THR A 308 10.09 -47.26 3.01
N GLY A 309 11.18 -46.56 2.67
CA GLY A 309 11.81 -46.60 1.35
C GLY A 309 12.20 -45.22 0.82
N LEU A 310 12.85 -45.21 -0.34
CA LEU A 310 13.17 -43.99 -1.09
C LEU A 310 11.94 -43.52 -1.87
N HIS A 311 11.62 -42.24 -1.77
CA HIS A 311 10.53 -41.60 -2.50
C HIS A 311 11.05 -40.38 -3.25
N ASP A 312 10.60 -40.24 -4.50
CA ASP A 312 10.75 -39.02 -5.30
C ASP A 312 9.36 -38.38 -5.44
N ILE A 313 9.22 -37.18 -4.89
CA ILE A 313 7.95 -36.47 -4.74
C ILE A 313 8.08 -35.14 -5.47
N VAL A 314 7.07 -34.81 -6.28
CA VAL A 314 6.97 -33.49 -6.92
C VAL A 314 5.77 -32.80 -6.34
N LEU A 315 6.01 -31.71 -5.63
CA LEU A 315 4.99 -30.81 -5.12
C LEU A 315 4.93 -29.59 -6.04
N SER A 316 3.73 -29.10 -6.32
CA SER A 316 3.56 -27.91 -7.16
C SER A 316 2.46 -26.99 -6.66
N GLN A 317 2.52 -25.72 -6.99
CA GLN A 317 1.47 -24.76 -6.66
C GLN A 317 1.36 -23.73 -7.77
N ASN A 318 0.13 -23.38 -8.12
CA ASN A 318 -0.12 -22.25 -9.00
C ASN A 318 -0.69 -21.10 -8.17
N SER A 319 -0.33 -19.87 -8.52
CA SER A 319 -0.92 -18.67 -7.94
C SER A 319 -1.31 -17.70 -9.04
N ILE A 320 -2.41 -16.99 -8.84
CA ILE A 320 -2.82 -15.86 -9.67
C ILE A 320 -2.64 -14.60 -8.83
N VAL A 321 -2.12 -13.53 -9.44
CA VAL A 321 -1.93 -12.26 -8.75
C VAL A 321 -2.08 -11.08 -9.71
N GLU A 322 -2.77 -10.04 -9.27
CA GLU A 322 -2.84 -8.76 -9.97
C GLU A 322 -1.87 -7.77 -9.33
N VAL A 323 -1.02 -7.15 -10.14
CA VAL A 323 0.00 -6.19 -9.70
C VAL A 323 -0.22 -4.85 -10.41
N TYR A 324 -0.17 -3.77 -9.65
CA TYR A 324 -0.32 -2.39 -10.11
C TYR A 324 0.99 -1.64 -9.93
N SER A 325 1.29 -0.72 -10.86
CA SER A 325 2.31 0.29 -10.63
C SER A 325 1.88 1.22 -9.50
N LYS A 326 2.75 1.44 -8.51
CA LYS A 326 2.55 2.29 -7.35
C LYS A 326 3.41 3.55 -7.46
N ASN A 327 2.80 4.73 -7.31
CA ASN A 327 3.51 6.01 -7.22
C ASN A 327 3.08 6.78 -5.96
N SER A 328 4.06 7.07 -5.11
CA SER A 328 3.90 7.73 -3.81
C SER A 328 4.26 9.19 -3.92
N VAL A 329 3.28 10.08 -3.72
CA VAL A 329 3.48 11.52 -3.69
C VAL A 329 3.29 11.98 -2.26
N VAL A 330 4.34 12.55 -1.69
CA VAL A 330 4.36 13.02 -0.30
C VAL A 330 4.94 14.41 -0.20
N ASP A 331 4.46 15.19 0.76
CA ASP A 331 5.14 16.41 1.20
C ASP A 331 6.03 16.09 2.42
N PRO A 332 7.37 16.07 2.26
CA PRO A 332 8.30 15.79 3.36
C PRO A 332 8.20 16.77 4.54
N ALA A 333 7.58 17.94 4.35
CA ALA A 333 7.36 18.90 5.41
C ALA A 333 6.22 18.49 6.35
N GLU A 334 5.29 17.66 5.93
CA GLU A 334 4.09 17.32 6.73
C GLU A 334 4.17 15.93 7.36
N ILE A 335 4.93 14.99 6.77
CA ILE A 335 4.94 13.59 7.21
C ILE A 335 6.24 13.13 7.90
N GLY A 336 6.17 12.04 8.67
CA GLY A 336 7.35 11.31 9.14
C GLY A 336 8.22 12.02 10.18
N ARG A 337 7.62 12.88 11.02
CA ARG A 337 8.35 13.66 12.04
C ARG A 337 8.39 13.01 13.42
N ASN A 338 7.34 12.32 13.84
CA ASN A 338 7.25 11.72 15.18
C ASN A 338 6.80 10.27 15.09
N TYR A 339 7.63 9.35 15.56
CA TYR A 339 7.24 7.96 15.77
C TYR A 339 6.91 7.74 17.24
N ASP A 340 5.88 6.92 17.52
CA ASP A 340 5.80 6.29 18.82
C ASP A 340 6.88 5.21 18.92
N SER A 341 7.97 5.56 19.61
CA SER A 341 9.11 4.67 19.83
C SER A 341 8.79 3.43 20.66
N THR A 342 7.62 3.39 21.30
CA THR A 342 7.14 2.25 22.09
C THR A 342 6.21 1.33 21.31
N SER A 343 5.78 1.74 20.11
CA SER A 343 4.89 0.95 19.27
C SER A 343 5.55 -0.36 18.83
N PRO A 344 4.81 -1.49 18.76
CA PRO A 344 5.37 -2.75 18.28
C PRO A 344 5.92 -2.65 16.85
N LEU A 345 5.28 -1.85 15.98
CA LEU A 345 5.76 -1.55 14.63
C LEU A 345 7.14 -0.89 14.68
N PHE A 346 7.30 0.18 15.46
CA PHE A 346 8.58 0.86 15.58
C PHE A 346 9.66 -0.08 16.12
N LEU A 347 9.39 -0.79 17.22
CA LEU A 347 10.36 -1.69 17.84
C LEU A 347 10.78 -2.82 16.89
N LYS A 348 9.83 -3.45 16.20
CA LYS A 348 10.10 -4.52 15.24
C LYS A 348 10.95 -4.03 14.07
N TYR A 349 10.56 -2.90 13.48
CA TYR A 349 11.15 -2.43 12.23
C TYR A 349 12.29 -1.42 12.41
N THR A 350 12.71 -1.12 13.64
CA THR A 350 14.00 -0.46 13.93
C THR A 350 15.03 -1.38 14.58
N GLY A 351 14.59 -2.56 15.06
CA GLY A 351 15.46 -3.58 15.64
C GLY A 351 16.29 -4.35 14.61
N SER A 352 17.34 -5.02 15.12
CA SER A 352 18.09 -6.02 14.34
C SER A 352 17.28 -7.32 14.20
N SER A 353 17.55 -8.10 13.15
CA SER A 353 16.98 -9.44 12.94
C SER A 353 18.01 -10.37 12.31
N GLN A 354 17.61 -11.57 11.85
CA GLN A 354 18.52 -12.55 11.27
C GLN A 354 19.34 -11.99 10.08
N PHE A 355 18.70 -11.17 9.25
CA PHE A 355 19.32 -10.60 8.04
C PHE A 355 19.70 -9.12 8.17
N ILE A 356 19.29 -8.45 9.26
CA ILE A 356 19.42 -7.01 9.43
C ILE A 356 20.29 -6.71 10.65
N THR A 357 21.52 -6.26 10.43
CA THR A 357 22.50 -5.96 11.48
C THR A 357 22.45 -4.50 11.93
N ALA A 358 21.24 -3.96 12.15
CA ALA A 358 21.00 -2.55 12.46
C ALA A 358 21.81 -2.03 13.66
N SER A 359 22.10 -2.88 14.66
CA SER A 359 22.84 -2.48 15.87
C SER A 359 24.37 -2.62 15.74
N SER A 360 24.90 -3.03 14.58
CA SER A 360 26.33 -3.26 14.44
C SER A 360 27.15 -1.96 14.51
N PRO A 361 28.39 -1.98 15.01
CA PRO A 361 29.24 -0.78 15.04
C PRO A 361 29.54 -0.22 13.65
N ARG A 362 29.64 -1.09 12.62
CA ARG A 362 29.90 -0.68 11.23
C ARG A 362 28.70 0.08 10.68
N VAL A 363 27.51 -0.51 10.77
CA VAL A 363 26.25 0.12 10.35
C VAL A 363 26.04 1.44 11.10
N SER A 364 26.27 1.46 12.42
CA SER A 364 26.14 2.66 13.25
C SER A 364 27.06 3.81 12.81
N THR A 365 28.30 3.49 12.42
CA THR A 365 29.28 4.48 11.96
C THR A 365 28.85 5.10 10.64
N VAL A 366 28.44 4.26 9.68
CA VAL A 366 27.97 4.72 8.37
C VAL A 366 26.68 5.52 8.50
N ALA A 367 25.67 4.98 9.20
CA ALA A 367 24.37 5.62 9.38
C ALA A 367 24.51 7.03 9.99
N ARG A 368 25.32 7.18 11.05
CA ARG A 368 25.58 8.50 11.69
C ARG A 368 26.25 9.48 10.73
N SER A 369 27.16 9.01 9.88
CA SER A 369 27.84 9.86 8.90
C SER A 369 26.88 10.33 7.81
N VAL A 370 26.12 9.39 7.22
CA VAL A 370 25.22 9.64 6.09
C VAL A 370 24.03 10.51 6.47
N THR A 371 23.47 10.31 7.66
CA THR A 371 22.30 11.06 8.15
C THR A 371 22.64 12.37 8.85
N ARG A 372 23.93 12.74 8.92
CA ARG A 372 24.38 13.93 9.64
C ARG A 372 23.72 15.19 9.08
N GLY A 373 23.07 15.96 9.97
CA GLY A 373 22.38 17.20 9.61
C GLY A 373 20.99 17.01 8.98
N LYS A 374 20.49 15.76 8.91
CA LYS A 374 19.12 15.46 8.47
C LYS A 374 18.21 15.28 9.69
N SER A 375 17.07 15.96 9.69
CA SER A 375 16.13 15.98 10.83
C SER A 375 14.96 15.02 10.65
N THR A 376 14.41 14.91 9.44
CA THR A 376 13.21 14.10 9.16
C THR A 376 13.57 12.68 8.76
N ALA A 377 12.64 11.74 8.96
CA ALA A 377 12.81 10.37 8.48
C ALA A 377 12.97 10.32 6.95
N TYR A 378 12.19 11.12 6.23
CA TYR A 378 12.28 11.23 4.77
C TYR A 378 13.68 11.67 4.31
N ASP A 379 14.22 12.75 4.89
CA ASP A 379 15.54 13.28 4.50
C ASP A 379 16.68 12.32 4.84
N LYS A 380 16.57 11.62 5.96
CA LYS A 380 17.53 10.60 6.38
C LYS A 380 17.49 9.41 5.43
N SER A 381 16.31 8.86 5.16
CA SER A 381 16.12 7.76 4.20
C SER A 381 16.62 8.15 2.81
N ARG A 382 16.38 9.39 2.38
CA ARG A 382 16.85 9.88 1.08
C ARG A 382 18.37 9.93 1.02
N ALA A 383 19.03 10.45 2.05
CA ALA A 383 20.48 10.47 2.12
C ALA A 383 21.08 9.05 2.13
N ILE A 384 20.42 8.10 2.81
CA ILE A 384 20.82 6.69 2.83
C ILE A 384 20.65 6.05 1.46
N TYR A 385 19.52 6.28 0.79
CA TYR A 385 19.24 5.80 -0.57
C TYR A 385 20.31 6.25 -1.57
N GLU A 386 20.58 7.55 -1.60
CA GLU A 386 21.62 8.13 -2.46
C GLU A 386 23.01 7.61 -2.11
N TYR A 387 23.31 7.40 -0.82
CA TYR A 387 24.58 6.82 -0.39
C TYR A 387 24.77 5.39 -0.89
N VAL A 388 23.76 4.53 -0.76
CA VAL A 388 23.85 3.12 -1.19
C VAL A 388 24.10 3.06 -2.69
N ILE A 389 23.32 3.79 -3.48
CA ILE A 389 23.48 3.87 -4.95
C ILE A 389 24.84 4.41 -5.34
N ALA A 390 25.33 5.46 -4.68
CA ALA A 390 26.60 6.09 -5.05
C ALA A 390 27.85 5.29 -4.62
N ARG A 391 27.71 4.30 -3.72
CA ARG A 391 28.85 3.60 -3.11
C ARG A 391 28.96 2.15 -3.50
N LEU A 392 27.84 1.46 -3.67
CA LEU A 392 27.87 0.06 -4.05
C LEU A 392 28.16 -0.05 -5.55
N THR A 393 28.77 -1.18 -5.93
CA THR A 393 28.90 -1.61 -7.31
C THR A 393 28.01 -2.84 -7.53
N PRO A 394 27.12 -2.85 -8.55
CA PRO A 394 26.28 -4.01 -8.83
C PRO A 394 27.13 -5.21 -9.22
N ASP A 395 26.96 -6.33 -8.51
CA ASP A 395 27.66 -7.59 -8.75
C ASP A 395 26.70 -8.76 -8.43
N PRO A 396 25.97 -9.29 -9.42
CA PRO A 396 25.02 -10.39 -9.25
C PRO A 396 25.64 -11.67 -8.70
N ASP A 397 26.95 -11.87 -8.90
CA ASP A 397 27.68 -13.07 -8.53
C ASP A 397 28.48 -12.92 -7.22
N ALA A 398 28.34 -11.76 -6.54
CA ALA A 398 29.11 -11.47 -5.34
C ALA A 398 28.87 -12.47 -4.20
N GLY A 399 27.64 -12.97 -4.05
CA GLY A 399 27.24 -13.83 -2.93
C GLY A 399 27.37 -13.18 -1.55
N ILE A 400 27.48 -11.85 -1.49
CA ILE A 400 27.64 -11.05 -0.27
C ILE A 400 26.36 -10.27 -0.04
N TRP A 401 25.73 -10.48 1.11
CA TRP A 401 24.45 -9.82 1.45
C TRP A 401 24.36 -9.37 2.92
N ASP A 402 25.26 -9.85 3.78
CA ASP A 402 25.39 -9.39 5.16
C ASP A 402 25.79 -7.89 5.19
N PRO A 403 25.03 -6.99 5.85
CA PRO A 403 25.29 -5.55 5.77
C PRO A 403 26.68 -5.11 6.25
N ASP A 404 27.26 -5.81 7.24
CA ASP A 404 28.61 -5.50 7.74
C ASP A 404 29.67 -5.80 6.69
N THR A 405 29.53 -6.93 5.99
CA THR A 405 30.41 -7.33 4.88
C THR A 405 30.20 -6.47 3.64
N VAL A 406 28.95 -6.11 3.32
CA VAL A 406 28.63 -5.18 2.22
C VAL A 406 29.27 -3.80 2.46
N ILE A 407 29.34 -3.32 3.71
CA ILE A 407 30.05 -2.07 4.04
C ILE A 407 31.56 -2.18 3.79
N ASP A 408 32.16 -3.35 3.99
CA ASP A 408 33.60 -3.54 3.76
C ASP A 408 33.93 -3.66 2.27
N GLU A 409 33.09 -4.37 1.51
CA GLU A 409 33.35 -4.73 0.11
C GLU A 409 32.74 -3.74 -0.90
N MET A 410 31.66 -3.04 -0.53
CA MET A 410 30.94 -2.06 -1.36
C MET A 410 30.50 -2.60 -2.72
N LYS A 411 30.06 -3.86 -2.76
CA LYS A 411 29.51 -4.52 -3.95
C LYS A 411 28.48 -5.56 -3.55
N GLY A 412 27.58 -5.89 -4.47
CA GLY A 412 26.60 -6.95 -4.27
C GLY A 412 25.42 -6.89 -5.23
N ASP A 413 24.47 -7.79 -5.05
CA ASP A 413 23.22 -7.89 -5.81
C ASP A 413 22.10 -7.06 -5.16
N SER A 414 20.87 -7.15 -5.68
CA SER A 414 19.74 -6.39 -5.11
C SER A 414 19.43 -6.76 -3.65
N ARG A 415 19.80 -7.97 -3.20
CA ARG A 415 19.74 -8.38 -1.79
C ARG A 415 20.70 -7.56 -0.93
N ALA A 416 21.96 -7.38 -1.37
CA ALA A 416 22.92 -6.54 -0.67
C ALA A 416 22.45 -5.08 -0.54
N TYR A 417 21.92 -4.51 -1.63
CA TYR A 417 21.45 -3.12 -1.67
C TYR A 417 20.28 -2.92 -0.69
N SER A 418 19.27 -3.80 -0.75
CA SER A 418 18.07 -3.72 0.10
C SER A 418 18.37 -3.93 1.58
N LEU A 419 19.22 -4.91 1.93
CA LEU A 419 19.59 -5.18 3.32
C LEU A 419 20.46 -4.08 3.92
N LEU A 420 21.40 -3.52 3.15
CA LEU A 420 22.20 -2.38 3.61
C LEU A 420 21.34 -1.12 3.81
N PHE A 421 20.50 -0.76 2.83
CA PHE A 421 19.58 0.36 2.94
C PHE A 421 18.71 0.22 4.19
N THR A 422 18.11 -0.96 4.38
CA THR A 422 17.25 -1.24 5.53
C THR A 422 18.02 -1.10 6.84
N SER A 423 19.21 -1.69 6.94
CA SER A 423 20.03 -1.66 8.16
C SER A 423 20.41 -0.23 8.57
N LEU A 424 20.77 0.62 7.61
CA LEU A 424 21.09 2.03 7.85
C LEU A 424 19.85 2.83 8.28
N CYS A 425 18.69 2.57 7.66
CA CYS A 425 17.42 3.20 8.06
C CYS A 425 17.04 2.82 9.50
N ARG A 426 17.07 1.52 9.82
CA ARG A 426 16.76 1.00 11.15
C ARG A 426 17.66 1.60 12.23
N ASN A 427 18.97 1.64 12.00
CA ASN A 427 19.92 2.28 12.91
C ASN A 427 19.63 3.77 13.12
N SER A 428 19.11 4.44 12.09
CA SER A 428 18.77 5.87 12.12
C SER A 428 17.42 6.18 12.78
N GLY A 429 16.78 5.18 13.40
CA GLY A 429 15.48 5.30 14.06
C GLY A 429 14.31 5.38 13.08
N ILE A 430 14.44 4.79 11.90
CA ILE A 430 13.42 4.79 10.85
C ILE A 430 12.93 3.36 10.69
N PRO A 431 11.63 3.08 10.91
CA PRO A 431 11.11 1.74 10.69
C PRO A 431 11.26 1.37 9.21
N ALA A 432 11.95 0.27 8.91
CA ALA A 432 12.23 -0.17 7.56
C ALA A 432 12.20 -1.69 7.44
N ARG A 433 11.90 -2.21 6.25
CA ARG A 433 11.95 -3.64 5.95
C ARG A 433 12.44 -3.90 4.54
N PRO A 434 13.20 -5.01 4.32
CA PRO A 434 13.42 -5.46 2.98
C PRO A 434 12.12 -6.07 2.44
N VAL A 435 11.93 -6.01 1.14
CA VAL A 435 10.85 -6.70 0.44
C VAL A 435 11.47 -7.61 -0.59
N THR A 436 10.89 -8.79 -0.76
CA THR A 436 11.45 -9.87 -1.58
C THR A 436 10.35 -10.47 -2.44
N GLY A 437 10.76 -10.91 -3.61
CA GLY A 437 9.90 -11.62 -4.54
C GLY A 437 10.55 -11.68 -5.91
N LEU A 438 9.79 -11.34 -6.94
CA LEU A 438 10.21 -11.48 -8.33
C LEU A 438 10.12 -10.16 -9.08
N LEU A 439 11.12 -9.90 -9.92
CA LEU A 439 11.06 -8.92 -10.98
C LEU A 439 10.85 -9.65 -12.31
N VAL A 440 9.76 -9.34 -13.02
CA VAL A 440 9.48 -9.94 -14.32
C VAL A 440 10.07 -9.09 -15.44
N ASP A 441 11.04 -9.64 -16.16
CA ASP A 441 11.69 -8.94 -17.27
C ASP A 441 10.74 -8.75 -18.48
N ASP A 442 11.18 -8.00 -19.48
CA ASP A 442 10.39 -7.72 -20.69
C ASP A 442 10.07 -8.97 -21.53
N ARG A 443 10.76 -10.09 -21.29
CA ARG A 443 10.52 -11.38 -21.93
C ARG A 443 9.58 -12.27 -21.11
N GLY A 444 9.13 -11.80 -19.95
CA GLY A 444 8.27 -12.54 -19.03
C GLY A 444 9.02 -13.51 -18.11
N ASN A 445 10.36 -13.45 -18.05
CA ASN A 445 11.12 -14.29 -17.13
C ASN A 445 11.11 -13.68 -15.73
N PRO A 446 10.79 -14.47 -14.69
CA PRO A 446 10.91 -14.02 -13.32
C PRO A 446 12.38 -14.09 -12.85
N ILE A 447 12.83 -13.05 -12.17
CA ILE A 447 14.15 -12.96 -11.56
C ILE A 447 13.95 -12.69 -10.07
N ASN A 448 14.62 -13.45 -9.19
CA ASN A 448 14.61 -13.13 -7.76
C ASN A 448 15.12 -11.72 -7.55
N HIS A 449 14.36 -10.92 -6.81
CA HIS A 449 14.69 -9.52 -6.63
C HIS A 449 14.31 -9.02 -5.24
N TRP A 450 15.12 -8.11 -4.72
CA TRP A 450 14.96 -7.56 -3.38
C TRP A 450 15.04 -6.04 -3.42
N TRP A 451 14.10 -5.39 -2.77
CA TRP A 451 14.03 -3.94 -2.63
C TRP A 451 13.69 -3.61 -1.17
N ALA A 452 13.26 -2.38 -0.88
CA ALA A 452 12.95 -2.00 0.48
C ALA A 452 11.70 -1.11 0.59
N GLU A 453 11.15 -1.08 1.80
CA GLU A 453 10.16 -0.09 2.22
C GLU A 453 10.63 0.54 3.53
N PHE A 454 10.36 1.83 3.70
CA PHE A 454 10.48 2.50 5.00
C PHE A 454 9.17 3.18 5.36
N TYR A 455 8.87 3.25 6.66
CA TYR A 455 7.60 3.75 7.16
C TYR A 455 7.67 5.24 7.46
N LEU A 456 6.71 6.01 6.97
CA LEU A 456 6.52 7.42 7.28
C LEU A 456 5.19 7.57 8.04
N GLN A 457 5.25 8.03 9.30
CA GLN A 457 4.04 8.36 10.06
C GLN A 457 3.19 9.37 9.27
N GLY A 458 1.88 9.15 9.19
CA GLY A 458 0.93 9.96 8.41
C GLY A 458 0.74 9.49 6.97
N PHE A 459 1.67 8.67 6.44
CA PHE A 459 1.60 8.15 5.07
C PHE A 459 1.55 6.61 5.02
N GLY A 460 2.48 5.93 5.67
CA GLY A 460 2.62 4.48 5.61
C GLY A 460 3.95 3.99 5.00
N TRP A 461 3.93 2.81 4.38
CA TRP A 461 5.12 2.20 3.78
C TRP A 461 5.46 2.86 2.42
N PHE A 462 6.57 3.59 2.42
CA PHE A 462 7.16 4.25 1.27
C PHE A 462 8.16 3.31 0.58
N PRO A 463 7.92 2.91 -0.68
CA PRO A 463 8.76 1.93 -1.35
C PRO A 463 9.98 2.59 -2.00
N VAL A 464 11.08 1.84 -2.03
CA VAL A 464 12.30 2.21 -2.75
C VAL A 464 12.97 0.99 -3.37
N ASP A 465 13.58 1.16 -4.53
CA ASP A 465 14.47 0.16 -5.13
C ASP A 465 15.84 0.79 -5.46
N PRO A 466 16.82 0.64 -4.56
CA PRO A 466 18.16 1.18 -4.80
C PRO A 466 18.95 0.39 -5.84
N ALA A 467 18.64 -0.89 -6.07
CA ALA A 467 19.39 -1.72 -7.02
C ALA A 467 19.00 -1.40 -8.47
N LEU A 468 17.70 -1.24 -8.74
CA LEU A 468 17.24 -0.83 -10.07
C LEU A 468 17.54 0.65 -10.36
N ALA A 469 17.56 1.52 -9.36
CA ALA A 469 18.01 2.90 -9.54
C ALA A 469 19.50 3.03 -9.87
N ASP A 470 20.33 2.09 -9.41
CA ASP A 470 21.76 2.06 -9.72
C ASP A 470 22.08 1.35 -11.05
N ARG A 471 21.16 0.51 -11.56
CA ARG A 471 21.23 -0.05 -12.92
C ARG A 471 21.06 1.06 -13.96
N ASN A 472 22.10 1.87 -14.12
CA ASN A 472 22.43 2.57 -15.34
C ASN A 472 22.64 1.49 -16.40
N SER A 473 21.61 1.20 -17.18
CA SER A 473 21.68 0.22 -18.25
C SER A 473 22.63 0.72 -19.33
N GLU A 474 23.84 0.18 -19.34
CA GLU A 474 24.87 0.37 -20.37
C GLU A 474 25.35 1.82 -20.65
N PRO A 475 26.54 2.01 -21.24
CA PRO A 475 27.07 3.35 -21.52
C PRO A 475 26.22 4.19 -22.50
N ASP A 476 25.28 3.56 -23.22
CA ASP A 476 24.53 4.15 -24.33
C ASP A 476 23.00 4.28 -24.09
N GLU A 477 22.45 3.84 -22.95
CA GLU A 477 21.03 4.11 -22.65
C GLU A 477 20.83 5.41 -21.84
N GLU A 478 19.65 6.01 -22.01
CA GLU A 478 19.25 7.20 -21.29
C GLU A 478 19.18 6.89 -19.80
N LYS A 479 19.94 7.65 -18.99
CA LYS A 479 19.99 7.48 -17.53
C LYS A 479 18.57 7.46 -16.96
N ILE A 480 18.17 6.33 -16.40
CA ILE A 480 16.96 6.23 -15.58
C ILE A 480 17.18 7.16 -14.38
N PRO A 481 16.35 8.22 -14.18
CA PRO A 481 16.51 9.08 -13.03
C PRO A 481 16.36 8.28 -11.74
N ILE A 482 17.24 8.53 -10.75
CA ILE A 482 17.15 7.98 -9.39
C ILE A 482 15.75 8.16 -8.76
N GLU A 483 14.98 9.15 -9.23
CA GLU A 483 13.59 9.41 -8.84
C GLU A 483 12.55 8.40 -9.38
N ASN A 484 12.96 7.47 -10.25
CA ASN A 484 12.05 6.46 -10.80
C ASN A 484 11.80 5.29 -9.85
N TYR A 485 12.68 5.09 -8.87
CA TYR A 485 12.54 4.06 -7.83
C TYR A 485 12.60 4.64 -6.42
N TRP A 486 12.31 5.94 -6.29
CA TRP A 486 12.07 6.61 -5.01
C TRP A 486 10.57 6.89 -4.87
N GLY A 487 9.88 6.13 -4.01
CA GLY A 487 8.43 6.22 -3.84
C GLY A 487 7.63 5.55 -4.97
N LYS A 488 8.31 4.89 -5.90
CA LYS A 488 7.73 4.28 -7.08
C LYS A 488 8.18 2.84 -7.23
N ILE A 489 7.22 1.98 -7.58
CA ILE A 489 7.43 0.57 -7.93
C ILE A 489 6.50 0.28 -9.11
N ASP A 490 7.01 -0.39 -10.13
CA ASP A 490 6.23 -0.77 -11.31
C ASP A 490 5.43 -2.06 -11.10
N ASN A 491 4.63 -2.42 -12.09
CA ASN A 491 3.83 -3.66 -12.12
C ASN A 491 4.64 -4.94 -12.44
N GLN A 492 5.98 -4.87 -12.51
CA GLN A 492 6.86 -6.02 -12.72
C GLN A 492 7.36 -6.62 -11.39
N HIS A 493 7.18 -5.91 -10.27
CA HIS A 493 7.54 -6.36 -8.93
C HIS A 493 6.41 -7.18 -8.29
N ILE A 494 6.62 -8.49 -8.19
CA ILE A 494 5.72 -9.42 -7.51
C ILE A 494 6.24 -9.66 -6.10
N VAL A 495 5.44 -9.37 -5.08
CA VAL A 495 5.79 -9.45 -3.65
C VAL A 495 5.50 -10.83 -3.10
N PHE A 496 6.50 -11.49 -2.51
CA PHE A 496 6.35 -12.76 -1.78
C PHE A 496 6.50 -12.59 -0.28
N SER A 497 7.33 -11.63 0.17
CA SER A 497 7.45 -11.32 1.59
C SER A 497 7.82 -9.87 1.83
N ARG A 498 7.22 -9.27 2.87
CA ARG A 498 7.50 -7.91 3.34
C ARG A 498 8.15 -7.99 4.71
N GLY A 499 9.48 -8.05 4.73
CA GLY A 499 10.27 -8.38 5.90
C GLY A 499 10.34 -9.89 6.17
N GLU A 500 11.02 -10.23 7.26
CA GLU A 500 11.27 -11.63 7.65
C GLU A 500 9.98 -12.32 8.14
N LEU A 501 9.68 -13.48 7.55
CA LEU A 501 8.60 -14.37 7.94
C LEU A 501 9.12 -15.40 8.94
N ILE A 502 8.66 -15.32 10.18
CA ILE A 502 8.95 -16.31 11.22
C ILE A 502 7.85 -17.36 11.17
N LEU A 503 8.15 -18.52 10.59
CA LEU A 503 7.19 -19.60 10.45
C LEU A 503 7.14 -20.44 11.73
N PRO A 504 5.97 -20.96 12.14
CA PRO A 504 5.87 -21.77 13.34
C PRO A 504 6.55 -23.12 13.13
N ARG A 505 7.19 -23.62 14.19
CA ARG A 505 7.80 -24.96 14.19
C ARG A 505 6.82 -26.00 14.69
N LEU A 506 6.61 -27.06 13.92
CA LEU A 506 5.68 -28.14 14.23
C LEU A 506 6.37 -29.39 14.80
N PHE A 507 7.66 -29.57 14.51
CA PHE A 507 8.47 -30.64 15.11
C PHE A 507 9.54 -30.08 16.07
N PRO A 508 9.33 -30.14 17.40
CA PRO A 508 10.30 -29.64 18.38
C PRO A 508 11.69 -30.29 18.26
N GLU A 509 11.75 -31.55 17.83
CA GLU A 509 12.97 -32.35 17.67
C GLU A 509 13.38 -32.52 16.18
N GLY A 510 12.62 -31.96 15.23
CA GLY A 510 12.89 -32.10 13.79
C GLY A 510 13.97 -31.15 13.28
N LYS A 511 14.67 -31.48 12.19
CA LYS A 511 15.60 -30.54 11.56
C LYS A 511 14.83 -29.54 10.71
N THR A 512 15.22 -28.27 10.73
CA THR A 512 14.65 -27.22 9.88
C THR A 512 15.68 -26.70 8.89
N GLY A 513 15.24 -26.08 7.80
CA GLY A 513 16.12 -25.40 6.87
C GLY A 513 15.40 -24.48 5.90
N VAL A 514 16.19 -23.85 5.03
CA VAL A 514 15.75 -22.94 3.97
C VAL A 514 16.31 -23.41 2.63
N ASP A 515 15.47 -23.49 1.59
CA ASP A 515 15.85 -23.84 0.21
C ASP A 515 15.25 -22.93 -0.86
N ILE A 516 14.69 -21.77 -0.45
CA ILE A 516 14.11 -20.75 -1.34
C ILE A 516 14.81 -19.40 -1.18
N ASP A 517 14.87 -18.62 -2.26
CA ASP A 517 15.47 -17.27 -2.28
C ASP A 517 14.44 -16.15 -2.49
N HIS A 518 13.24 -16.45 -3.00
CA HIS A 518 12.21 -15.44 -3.28
C HIS A 518 11.48 -14.94 -2.01
N ALA A 519 11.81 -15.46 -0.83
CA ALA A 519 11.23 -15.01 0.45
C ALA A 519 12.26 -15.02 1.60
N PHE A 520 12.17 -14.06 2.51
CA PHE A 520 12.94 -14.06 3.75
C PHE A 520 12.17 -14.84 4.80
N VAL A 521 12.58 -16.08 5.03
CA VAL A 521 11.93 -17.01 5.97
C VAL A 521 12.94 -17.50 7.02
N SER A 522 12.46 -17.77 8.23
CA SER A 522 13.27 -18.44 9.27
C SER A 522 13.64 -19.87 8.89
N HIS A 523 12.69 -20.55 8.24
CA HIS A 523 12.76 -21.89 7.66
C HIS A 523 11.57 -22.05 6.74
N ASN A 524 11.63 -22.95 5.76
CA ASN A 524 10.45 -23.33 4.97
C ASN A 524 10.25 -24.85 4.89
N TYR A 525 11.14 -25.65 5.49
CA TYR A 525 10.89 -27.07 5.68
C TYR A 525 11.31 -27.55 7.06
N GLU A 526 10.63 -28.61 7.51
CA GLU A 526 10.92 -29.34 8.74
C GLU A 526 10.84 -30.84 8.46
N VAL A 527 11.84 -31.58 8.92
CA VAL A 527 11.89 -33.03 8.75
C VAL A 527 12.05 -33.75 10.08
N SER A 528 11.33 -34.86 10.24
CA SER A 528 11.52 -35.75 11.38
C SER A 528 12.94 -36.34 11.38
N SER A 529 13.42 -36.74 12.57
CA SER A 529 14.74 -37.36 12.73
C SER A 529 14.87 -38.73 12.02
N THR A 530 13.75 -39.27 11.55
CA THR A 530 13.62 -40.55 10.83
C THR A 530 13.69 -40.41 9.30
N ILE A 531 13.98 -39.21 8.78
CA ILE A 531 14.26 -38.97 7.35
C ILE A 531 15.78 -39.00 7.12
N ASN A 532 16.22 -39.81 6.17
CA ASN A 532 17.59 -39.85 5.67
C ASN A 532 17.66 -39.39 4.21
N ASN A 533 18.86 -39.00 3.76
CA ASN A 533 19.16 -38.69 2.35
C ASN A 533 18.16 -37.68 1.72
N LEU A 534 17.80 -36.64 2.48
CA LEU A 534 16.91 -35.58 1.99
C LEU A 534 17.65 -34.70 0.98
N HIS A 535 17.10 -34.65 -0.23
CA HIS A 535 17.48 -33.73 -1.28
C HIS A 535 16.24 -32.94 -1.70
N LEU A 536 16.32 -31.63 -1.56
CA LEU A 536 15.31 -30.69 -2.03
C LEU A 536 15.88 -29.99 -3.26
N ASN A 537 15.12 -29.98 -4.34
CA ASN A 537 15.47 -29.27 -5.55
C ASN A 537 14.29 -28.41 -5.97
N TRP A 538 14.39 -27.12 -5.66
CA TRP A 538 13.41 -26.13 -6.01
C TRP A 538 13.56 -25.80 -7.51
N SER A 539 12.51 -26.00 -8.30
CA SER A 539 12.54 -25.58 -9.71
C SER A 539 12.21 -24.09 -9.76
N ASP A 540 12.98 -23.30 -10.52
CA ASP A 540 12.77 -21.85 -10.68
C ASP A 540 11.28 -21.48 -10.82
N VAL A 541 10.88 -20.37 -10.19
CA VAL A 541 9.52 -19.84 -10.32
C VAL A 541 9.29 -19.59 -11.79
N ARG A 542 8.12 -19.92 -12.32
CA ARG A 542 7.79 -19.63 -13.72
C ARG A 542 6.56 -18.75 -13.81
N ILE A 543 6.62 -17.75 -14.68
CA ILE A 543 5.43 -17.06 -15.14
C ILE A 543 4.86 -17.87 -16.30
N THR A 544 3.66 -18.42 -16.11
CA THR A 544 2.99 -19.26 -17.12
C THR A 544 2.09 -18.46 -18.04
N ALA A 545 1.59 -17.31 -17.59
CA ALA A 545 0.84 -16.36 -18.38
C ALA A 545 0.91 -14.94 -17.78
N ILE A 546 0.77 -13.94 -18.65
CA ILE A 546 0.66 -12.53 -18.33
C ILE A 546 -0.56 -11.97 -19.08
N TYR A 547 -1.45 -11.26 -18.41
CA TYR A 547 -2.65 -10.64 -18.99
C TYR A 547 -2.71 -9.14 -18.74
#